data_AF-A0AAU6FA03-F1
#
_entry.id   AF-A0AAU6FA03-F1
#
_cell.length_a   1.000
_cell.length_b   1.000
_cell.length_c   1.000
_cell.angle_alpha   90.00
_cell.angle_beta   90.00
_cell.angle_gamma   90.00
#
_symmetry.space_group_name_H-M   'P 1'
#
loop_
_entity.id
_entity.type
_entity.pdbx_description
1 polymer ?
#
loop_
_entity_poly.entity_id
_entity_poly.type
_entity_poly.pdbx_seq_one_letter_code
_entity_poly.pdbx_strand_id
1 'polypeptide(L)'
;MRRVLSGIRRAEGAGLDAWIGLGASLFADDGRRPRHLKVMPVFTGDVLDPGHSHGSLLVQFAGRDAEVVRQAAKRMLSDLAGWRVRWRIEGFRAENRVEQGRGLSRNPFHFTDGFGNPDDARGVVDRAVVRAGQGEPDWSVGGSYQVIRIIRFATELWDKDSVHEQERIVGRRRDGRWLDGTPTEERPNIAADPKGRATPLDSHVRLAAPDRRNPPPIVRRSYSYDRGNGDTGLIFSCFQRDLAKGFEAVQKRLEGEAMAKYLLTTGGGYFFVPPPGDGWVDALFPS
;
A
#
# COMPACT_ATOMS: atom_id res chain seq x y z
N MET A 1 11.54 21.16 6.89
CA MET A 1 10.13 20.70 6.68
C MET A 1 9.30 21.68 5.85
N ARG A 2 9.17 22.96 6.23
CA ARG A 2 8.27 23.93 5.56
C ARG A 2 8.43 24.04 4.02
N ARG A 3 9.66 23.96 3.48
CA ARG A 3 9.90 23.93 2.02
C ARG A 3 9.31 22.69 1.34
N VAL A 4 9.39 21.52 1.97
CA VAL A 4 8.77 20.27 1.46
C VAL A 4 7.26 20.46 1.33
N LEU A 5 6.62 20.99 2.37
CA LEU A 5 5.16 21.23 2.37
C LEU A 5 4.72 22.31 1.38
N SER A 6 5.55 23.34 1.18
CA SER A 6 5.33 24.30 0.10
C SER A 6 5.31 23.62 -1.27
N GLY A 7 6.20 22.64 -1.50
CA GLY A 7 6.19 21.81 -2.71
C GLY A 7 4.95 20.92 -2.84
N ILE A 8 4.50 20.30 -1.74
CA ILE A 8 3.24 19.52 -1.70
C ILE A 8 2.05 20.41 -2.10
N ARG A 9 1.88 21.57 -1.45
CA ARG A 9 0.78 22.50 -1.73
C ARG A 9 0.78 23.02 -3.17
N ARG A 10 1.97 23.26 -3.75
CA ARG A 10 2.08 23.62 -5.17
C ARG A 10 1.57 22.51 -6.09
N ALA A 11 1.89 21.26 -5.77
CA ALA A 11 1.39 20.12 -6.54
C ALA A 11 -0.13 19.96 -6.40
N GLU A 12 -0.67 20.13 -5.20
CA GLU A 12 -2.13 20.14 -4.94
C GLU A 12 -2.83 21.25 -5.74
N GLY A 13 -2.28 22.46 -5.74
CA GLY A 13 -2.80 23.58 -6.55
C GLY A 13 -2.74 23.33 -8.06
N ALA A 14 -1.91 22.39 -8.52
CA ALA A 14 -1.86 21.93 -9.90
C ALA A 14 -2.80 20.74 -10.20
N GLY A 15 -3.69 20.39 -9.26
CA GLY A 15 -4.67 19.31 -9.42
C GLY A 15 -4.12 17.90 -9.19
N LEU A 16 -2.99 17.77 -8.49
CA LEU A 16 -2.42 16.49 -8.07
C LEU A 16 -2.84 16.13 -6.65
N ASP A 17 -3.08 14.84 -6.38
CA ASP A 17 -3.02 14.35 -5.00
C ASP A 17 -1.54 14.36 -4.58
N ALA A 18 -1.21 15.01 -3.47
CA ALA A 18 0.14 15.02 -2.95
C ALA A 18 0.16 14.89 -1.44
N TRP A 19 1.05 14.06 -0.90
CA TRP A 19 1.22 13.94 0.55
C TRP A 19 2.64 13.55 0.92
N ILE A 20 2.91 13.68 2.21
CA ILE A 20 4.18 13.35 2.84
C ILE A 20 3.98 12.21 3.84
N GLY A 21 4.93 11.30 3.90
CA GLY A 21 5.07 10.29 4.95
C GLY A 21 6.38 10.51 5.71
N LEU A 22 6.33 10.41 7.03
CA LEU A 22 7.48 10.54 7.93
C LEU A 22 8.04 9.15 8.24
N GLY A 23 9.31 8.91 7.95
CA GLY A 23 9.96 7.65 8.28
C GLY A 23 10.49 7.61 9.72
N ALA A 24 10.70 6.41 10.25
CA ALA A 24 11.17 6.22 11.62
C ALA A 24 12.50 6.93 11.92
N SER A 25 13.38 7.09 10.92
CA SER A 25 14.69 7.75 11.04
C SER A 25 14.62 9.28 11.21
N LEU A 26 13.43 9.87 11.06
CA LEU A 26 13.23 11.31 11.30
C LEU A 26 13.11 11.63 12.80
N PHE A 27 12.81 10.63 13.63
CA PHE A 27 12.49 10.82 15.04
C PHE A 27 13.65 10.39 15.94
N ALA A 28 13.94 11.22 16.93
CA ALA A 28 14.72 10.83 18.10
C ALA A 28 13.87 9.98 19.06
N ASP A 29 14.51 9.40 20.07
CA ASP A 29 13.80 8.66 21.13
C ASP A 29 13.33 9.61 22.23
N ASP A 30 12.37 10.47 21.89
CA ASP A 30 11.85 11.55 22.75
C ASP A 30 10.33 11.48 22.94
N GLY A 31 9.71 10.35 22.59
CA GLY A 31 8.27 10.12 22.71
C GLY A 31 7.41 10.77 21.62
N ARG A 32 7.99 11.52 20.67
CA ARG A 32 7.21 12.15 19.58
C ARG A 32 6.96 11.24 18.39
N ARG A 33 7.70 10.11 18.29
CA ARG A 33 7.49 9.11 17.24
C ARG A 33 6.14 8.41 17.42
N PRO A 34 5.33 8.24 16.36
CA PRO A 34 4.11 7.42 16.43
C PRO A 34 4.47 6.02 16.90
N ARG A 35 3.70 5.48 17.84
CA ARG A 35 4.05 4.31 18.66
C ARG A 35 4.39 3.08 17.83
N HIS A 36 3.67 2.87 16.73
CA HIS A 36 3.87 1.73 15.85
C HIS A 36 4.90 1.98 14.74
N LEU A 37 5.38 3.22 14.57
CA LEU A 37 6.33 3.58 13.52
C LEU A 37 7.72 3.04 13.84
N LYS A 38 8.18 2.12 13.00
CA LYS A 38 9.49 1.47 13.09
C LYS A 38 10.09 1.27 11.71
N VAL A 39 11.37 0.93 11.66
CA VAL A 39 11.99 0.44 10.42
C VAL A 39 11.24 -0.82 9.98
N MET A 40 10.90 -0.90 8.70
CA MET A 40 10.22 -2.07 8.15
C MET A 40 11.10 -3.31 8.35
N PRO A 41 10.61 -4.38 9.02
CA PRO A 41 11.36 -5.60 9.18
C PRO A 41 11.47 -6.34 7.84
N VAL A 42 12.41 -7.27 7.77
CA VAL A 42 12.52 -8.24 6.68
C VAL A 42 11.49 -9.34 6.92
N PHE A 43 10.69 -9.67 5.90
CA PHE A 43 9.76 -10.80 5.94
C PHE A 43 10.32 -12.00 5.19
N THR A 44 9.74 -13.18 5.43
CA THR A 44 10.11 -14.41 4.71
C THR A 44 9.99 -14.20 3.19
N GLY A 45 11.06 -14.52 2.45
CA GLY A 45 11.11 -14.36 0.99
C GLY A 45 11.58 -12.98 0.50
N ASP A 46 11.81 -12.02 1.39
CA ASP A 46 12.31 -10.71 1.02
C ASP A 46 13.79 -10.74 0.62
N VAL A 47 14.14 -9.95 -0.40
CA VAL A 47 15.53 -9.63 -0.75
C VAL A 47 15.62 -8.11 -0.88
N LEU A 48 15.58 -7.44 0.27
CA LEU A 48 15.53 -5.98 0.33
C LEU A 48 16.87 -5.36 -0.07
N ASP A 49 16.85 -4.50 -1.09
CA ASP A 49 17.95 -3.60 -1.42
C ASP A 49 17.91 -2.40 -0.45
N PRO A 50 18.97 -2.17 0.36
CA PRO A 50 19.05 -1.01 1.24
C PRO A 50 18.88 0.32 0.50
N GLY A 51 19.40 0.44 -0.74
CA GLY A 51 19.28 1.62 -1.57
C GLY A 51 17.83 1.97 -1.95
N HIS A 52 16.97 0.95 -2.06
CA HIS A 52 15.54 1.07 -2.37
C HIS A 52 14.61 0.91 -1.16
N SER A 53 15.18 0.95 0.05
CA SER A 53 14.43 0.73 1.29
C SER A 53 14.50 1.93 2.23
N HIS A 54 13.40 2.18 2.94
CA HIS A 54 13.25 3.20 3.99
C HIS A 54 13.50 4.64 3.50
N GLY A 55 13.71 5.57 4.42
CA GLY A 55 13.95 6.98 4.15
C GLY A 55 13.34 7.84 5.25
N SER A 56 13.91 9.02 5.51
CA SER A 56 13.37 9.92 6.54
C SER A 56 12.04 10.54 6.10
N LEU A 57 11.83 10.72 4.79
CA LEU A 57 10.59 11.19 4.20
C LEU A 57 10.23 10.34 2.98
N LEU A 58 8.94 10.05 2.84
CA LEU A 58 8.29 9.66 1.59
C LEU A 58 7.51 10.87 1.08
N VAL A 59 7.61 11.15 -0.21
CA VAL A 59 6.71 12.10 -0.87
C VAL A 59 6.03 11.36 -2.01
N GLN A 60 4.71 11.43 -2.06
CA GLN A 60 3.92 10.81 -3.11
C GLN A 60 3.13 11.88 -3.85
N PHE A 61 3.21 11.83 -5.18
CA PHE A 61 2.39 12.59 -6.11
C PHE A 61 1.57 11.60 -6.92
N ALA A 62 0.28 11.85 -7.07
CA ALA A 62 -0.60 11.08 -7.93
C ALA A 62 -1.52 12.01 -8.72
N GLY A 63 -1.77 11.66 -9.97
CA GLY A 63 -2.60 12.45 -10.87
C GLY A 63 -3.00 11.61 -12.07
N ARG A 64 -3.89 12.17 -12.91
CA ARG A 64 -4.36 11.51 -14.14
C ARG A 64 -3.34 11.61 -15.28
N ASP A 65 -2.48 12.63 -15.24
CA ASP A 65 -1.45 12.87 -16.25
C ASP A 65 -0.06 12.57 -15.66
N ALA A 66 0.61 11.58 -16.25
CA ALA A 66 1.93 11.14 -15.79
C ALA A 66 3.01 12.21 -15.98
N GLU A 67 2.91 13.04 -17.01
CA GLU A 67 3.88 14.11 -17.26
C GLU A 67 3.72 15.25 -16.25
N VAL A 68 2.48 15.62 -15.91
CA VAL A 68 2.23 16.61 -14.85
C VAL A 68 2.80 16.12 -13.51
N VAL A 69 2.61 14.83 -13.18
CA VAL A 69 3.19 14.20 -11.98
C VAL A 69 4.72 14.24 -12.00
N ARG A 70 5.36 13.85 -13.12
CA ARG A 70 6.83 13.88 -13.25
C ARG A 70 7.40 15.28 -13.11
N GLN A 71 6.74 16.26 -13.71
CA GLN A 71 7.18 17.65 -13.62
C GLN A 71 7.03 18.21 -12.20
N ALA A 72 5.95 17.88 -11.48
CA ALA A 72 5.79 18.26 -10.08
C ALA A 72 6.90 17.66 -9.20
N ALA A 73 7.21 16.37 -9.39
CA ALA A 73 8.31 15.73 -8.70
C ALA A 73 9.67 16.38 -9.01
N LYS A 74 9.96 16.66 -10.30
CA LYS A 74 11.19 17.33 -10.73
C LYS A 74 11.32 18.73 -10.10
N ARG A 75 10.25 19.53 -10.14
CA ARG A 75 10.22 20.88 -9.54
C ARG A 75 10.47 20.82 -8.04
N MET A 76 9.81 19.90 -7.32
CA MET A 76 10.02 19.74 -5.89
C MET A 76 11.47 19.40 -5.55
N LEU A 77 12.10 18.49 -6.30
CA LEU A 77 13.49 18.09 -6.04
C LEU A 77 14.47 19.25 -6.24
N SER A 78 14.24 20.13 -7.21
CA SER A 78 15.07 21.32 -7.41
C SER A 78 15.02 22.30 -6.23
N ASP A 79 13.89 22.36 -5.52
CA ASP A 79 13.68 23.28 -4.39
C ASP A 79 14.25 22.77 -3.05
N LEU A 80 14.67 21.49 -3.01
CA LEU A 80 15.08 20.79 -1.79
C LEU A 80 16.61 20.60 -1.72
N ALA A 81 17.38 21.68 -1.86
CA ALA A 81 18.85 21.69 -1.89
C ALA A 81 19.59 21.00 -0.70
N GLY A 82 18.90 20.68 0.40
CA GLY A 82 19.44 19.94 1.55
C GLY A 82 18.96 18.48 1.68
N TRP A 83 18.14 18.00 0.76
CA TRP A 83 17.62 16.64 0.76
C TRP A 83 18.21 15.85 -0.41
N ARG A 84 18.51 14.58 -0.16
CA ARG A 84 18.97 13.64 -1.19
C ARG A 84 17.86 12.64 -1.49
N VAL A 85 17.58 12.43 -2.78
CA VAL A 85 16.73 11.31 -3.20
C VAL A 85 17.43 10.01 -2.83
N ARG A 86 16.80 9.23 -1.95
CA ARG A 86 17.30 7.90 -1.59
C ARG A 86 16.95 6.89 -2.68
N TRP A 87 15.67 6.86 -3.06
CA TRP A 87 15.14 6.08 -4.17
C TRP A 87 13.92 6.80 -4.74
N ARG A 88 13.56 6.42 -5.97
CA ARG A 88 12.34 6.87 -6.67
C ARG A 88 11.79 5.70 -7.46
N ILE A 89 10.47 5.60 -7.50
CA ILE A 89 9.77 4.65 -8.37
C ILE A 89 8.51 5.34 -8.90
N GLU A 90 8.27 5.17 -10.19
CA GLU A 90 7.07 5.63 -10.86
C GLU A 90 6.14 4.45 -11.06
N GLY A 91 4.84 4.70 -10.98
CA GLY A 91 3.84 3.67 -11.20
C GLY A 91 2.56 4.23 -11.79
N PHE A 92 1.70 3.31 -12.22
CA PHE A 92 0.43 3.60 -12.88
C PHE A 92 -0.66 2.66 -12.36
N ARG A 93 -1.92 3.02 -12.61
CA ARG A 93 -3.07 2.15 -12.32
C ARG A 93 -3.78 1.86 -13.64
N ALA A 94 -3.51 0.70 -14.23
CA ALA A 94 -4.19 0.26 -15.45
C ALA A 94 -5.67 -0.01 -15.18
N GLU A 95 -6.53 0.31 -16.15
CA GLU A 95 -8.00 0.17 -16.03
C GLU A 95 -8.58 0.80 -14.74
N ASN A 96 -7.98 1.91 -14.29
CA ASN A 96 -8.38 2.59 -13.06
C ASN A 96 -9.83 3.06 -13.15
N ARG A 97 -10.67 2.57 -12.25
CA ARG A 97 -12.10 2.88 -12.21
C ARG A 97 -12.62 2.89 -10.78
N VAL A 98 -13.80 3.46 -10.60
CA VAL A 98 -14.59 3.34 -9.36
C VAL A 98 -15.81 2.50 -9.66
N GLU A 99 -16.02 1.46 -8.86
CA GLU A 99 -17.15 0.54 -9.00
C GLU A 99 -17.73 0.29 -7.61
N GLN A 100 -19.01 0.60 -7.42
CA GLN A 100 -19.69 0.50 -6.12
C GLN A 100 -18.88 1.16 -4.97
N GLY A 101 -18.35 2.35 -5.21
CA GLY A 101 -17.56 3.10 -4.22
C GLY A 101 -16.12 2.59 -4.01
N ARG A 102 -15.72 1.49 -4.65
CA ARG A 102 -14.35 0.94 -4.57
C ARG A 102 -13.48 1.42 -5.73
N GLY A 103 -12.28 1.88 -5.43
CA GLY A 103 -11.26 2.13 -6.46
C GLY A 103 -10.62 0.82 -6.92
N LEU A 104 -10.84 0.45 -8.18
CA LEU A 104 -10.33 -0.79 -8.79
C LEU A 104 -9.28 -0.50 -9.87
N SER A 105 -8.35 -1.42 -10.06
CA SER A 105 -7.34 -1.36 -11.13
C SER A 105 -6.84 -2.75 -11.49
N ARG A 106 -6.36 -2.94 -12.72
CA ARG A 106 -5.72 -4.18 -13.17
C ARG A 106 -4.25 -4.22 -12.76
N ASN A 107 -3.81 -5.33 -12.15
CA ASN A 107 -2.41 -5.55 -11.79
C ASN A 107 -1.65 -6.32 -12.90
N PRO A 108 -0.31 -6.45 -12.83
CA PRO A 108 0.48 -7.13 -13.86
C PRO A 108 0.22 -8.63 -14.01
N PHE A 109 -0.44 -9.27 -13.04
CA PHE A 109 -0.90 -10.66 -13.15
C PHE A 109 -2.28 -10.79 -13.81
N HIS A 110 -2.83 -9.68 -14.32
CA HIS A 110 -4.14 -9.60 -14.97
C HIS A 110 -5.31 -9.89 -14.02
N PHE A 111 -5.15 -9.59 -12.73
CA PHE A 111 -6.25 -9.61 -11.75
C PHE A 111 -6.65 -8.20 -11.37
N THR A 112 -7.93 -8.01 -11.05
CA THR A 112 -8.43 -6.75 -10.53
C THR A 112 -8.08 -6.63 -9.04
N ASP A 113 -7.33 -5.59 -8.72
CA ASP A 113 -7.04 -5.18 -7.36
C ASP A 113 -8.08 -4.18 -6.87
N GLY A 114 -8.45 -4.28 -5.58
CA GLY A 114 -9.27 -3.33 -4.86
C GLY A 114 -10.51 -3.91 -4.17
N PHE A 115 -10.96 -5.12 -4.53
CA PHE A 115 -12.21 -5.70 -3.98
C PHE A 115 -12.25 -5.83 -2.45
N GLY A 116 -11.11 -6.04 -1.78
CA GLY A 116 -11.04 -6.12 -0.32
C GLY A 116 -11.12 -4.78 0.43
N ASN A 117 -11.08 -3.65 -0.28
CA ASN A 117 -11.15 -2.33 0.34
C ASN A 117 -12.58 -1.98 0.78
N PRO A 118 -12.73 -1.06 1.75
CA PRO A 118 -14.01 -0.40 1.99
C PRO A 118 -14.57 0.24 0.72
N ASP A 119 -15.90 0.26 0.61
CA ASP A 119 -16.68 0.90 -0.45
C ASP A 119 -17.16 2.30 -0.09
N ASP A 120 -16.95 2.74 1.15
CA ASP A 120 -17.34 4.08 1.61
C ASP A 120 -16.22 4.80 2.36
N ALA A 121 -16.36 6.13 2.45
CA ALA A 121 -15.38 6.98 3.15
C ALA A 121 -15.31 6.65 4.65
N ARG A 122 -16.43 6.28 5.27
CA ARG A 122 -16.49 5.95 6.70
C ARG A 122 -15.64 4.71 7.01
N GLY A 123 -15.74 3.66 6.20
CA GLY A 123 -14.96 2.44 6.32
C GLY A 123 -13.49 2.65 6.01
N VAL A 124 -13.16 3.54 5.06
CA VAL A 124 -11.77 3.99 4.83
C VAL A 124 -11.21 4.62 6.10
N VAL A 125 -11.91 5.62 6.65
CA VAL A 125 -11.49 6.32 7.89
C VAL A 125 -11.39 5.34 9.06
N ASP A 126 -12.36 4.44 9.22
CA ASP A 126 -12.34 3.47 10.31
C ASP A 126 -11.11 2.57 10.27
N ARG A 127 -10.70 2.09 9.09
CA ARG A 127 -9.53 1.21 8.98
C ARG A 127 -8.21 1.97 9.00
N ALA A 128 -8.14 3.13 8.37
CA ALA A 128 -6.88 3.79 8.05
C ALA A 128 -6.45 4.86 9.06
N VAL A 129 -7.37 5.52 9.77
CA VAL A 129 -7.06 6.77 10.48
C VAL A 129 -6.83 6.53 11.98
N VAL A 130 -5.74 7.08 12.50
CA VAL A 130 -5.40 7.09 13.93
C VAL A 130 -6.41 7.94 14.71
N ARG A 131 -6.87 7.43 15.84
CA ARG A 131 -7.87 8.05 16.71
C ARG A 131 -7.26 8.49 18.04
N ALA A 132 -7.87 9.49 18.67
CA ALA A 132 -7.58 9.83 20.05
C ALA A 132 -7.79 8.64 20.99
N GLY A 133 -7.03 8.59 22.08
CA GLY A 133 -7.12 7.51 23.09
C GLY A 133 -6.41 6.20 22.70
N GLN A 134 -5.70 6.14 21.58
CA GLN A 134 -4.90 4.96 21.18
C GLN A 134 -3.48 4.94 21.78
N GLY A 135 -3.13 5.92 22.61
CA GLY A 135 -1.78 6.07 23.17
C GLY A 135 -0.74 6.54 22.15
N GLU A 136 -1.21 7.15 21.06
CA GLU A 136 -0.40 7.81 20.05
C GLU A 136 -0.13 9.27 20.46
N PRO A 137 0.97 9.90 20.01
CA PRO A 137 1.21 11.33 20.22
C PRO A 137 0.06 12.17 19.69
N ASP A 138 -0.36 13.21 20.40
CA ASP A 138 -1.54 14.03 20.05
C ASP A 138 -1.47 14.60 18.63
N TRP A 139 -0.28 15.00 18.17
CA TRP A 139 -0.08 15.55 16.82
C TRP A 139 -0.42 14.55 15.70
N SER A 140 -0.39 13.25 16.01
CA SER A 140 -0.56 12.17 15.03
C SER A 140 -2.02 11.76 14.85
N VAL A 141 -2.93 12.20 15.72
CA VAL A 141 -4.36 11.91 15.61
C VAL A 141 -4.91 12.48 14.29
N GLY A 142 -5.64 11.66 13.53
CA GLY A 142 -6.09 12.01 12.18
C GLY A 142 -5.09 11.64 11.07
N GLY A 143 -3.88 11.20 11.43
CA GLY A 143 -2.90 10.65 10.49
C GLY A 143 -3.12 9.16 10.19
N SER A 144 -2.19 8.55 9.45
CA SER A 144 -2.24 7.14 9.07
C SER A 144 -0.86 6.53 8.88
N TYR A 145 -0.68 5.26 9.21
CA TYR A 145 0.51 4.50 8.87
C TYR A 145 0.43 4.00 7.43
N GLN A 146 1.38 4.44 6.61
CA GLN A 146 1.55 4.00 5.23
C GLN A 146 2.67 2.96 5.12
N VAL A 147 2.39 1.85 4.46
CA VAL A 147 3.38 0.85 4.08
C VAL A 147 3.59 0.91 2.58
N ILE A 148 4.85 0.96 2.15
CA ILE A 148 5.26 0.75 0.76
C ILE A 148 6.04 -0.56 0.68
N ARG A 149 5.72 -1.40 -0.32
CA ARG A 149 6.48 -2.59 -0.69
C ARG A 149 6.68 -2.57 -2.20
N ILE A 150 7.92 -2.66 -2.65
CA ILE A 150 8.26 -2.78 -4.08
C ILE A 150 8.37 -4.26 -4.37
N ILE A 151 7.35 -4.82 -5.03
CA ILE A 151 7.21 -6.26 -5.25
C ILE A 151 7.35 -6.53 -6.74
N ARG A 152 8.46 -7.13 -7.15
CA ARG A 152 8.67 -7.61 -8.51
C ARG A 152 7.83 -8.85 -8.76
N PHE A 153 7.20 -8.91 -9.93
CA PHE A 153 6.34 -10.01 -10.35
C PHE A 153 7.09 -10.83 -11.42
N ALA A 154 7.10 -12.16 -11.26
CA ALA A 154 7.64 -13.07 -12.26
C ALA A 154 6.60 -13.33 -13.37
N THR A 155 6.25 -12.30 -14.14
CA THR A 155 5.15 -12.33 -15.13
C THR A 155 5.35 -13.40 -16.21
N GLU A 156 6.57 -13.58 -16.71
CA GLU A 156 6.86 -14.62 -17.71
C GLU A 156 6.65 -16.05 -17.19
N LEU A 157 6.87 -16.28 -15.90
CA LEU A 157 6.59 -17.57 -15.26
C LEU A 157 5.09 -17.71 -15.01
N TRP A 158 4.45 -16.65 -14.54
CA TRP A 158 3.00 -16.58 -14.30
C TRP A 158 2.21 -16.91 -15.56
N ASP A 159 2.56 -16.33 -16.70
CA ASP A 159 1.83 -16.46 -17.96
C ASP A 159 1.92 -17.87 -18.58
N LYS A 160 2.82 -18.73 -18.08
CA LYS A 160 2.89 -20.14 -18.47
C LYS A 160 1.87 -21.01 -17.76
N ASP A 161 1.35 -20.57 -16.61
CA ASP A 161 0.33 -21.30 -15.89
C ASP A 161 -1.04 -21.16 -16.54
N SER A 162 -1.87 -22.20 -16.42
CA SER A 162 -3.24 -22.14 -16.90
C SER A 162 -4.04 -21.07 -16.15
N VAL A 163 -5.07 -20.53 -16.80
CA VAL A 163 -6.01 -19.59 -16.15
C VAL A 163 -6.57 -20.16 -14.85
N HIS A 164 -6.94 -21.43 -14.88
CA HIS A 164 -7.51 -22.13 -13.73
C HIS A 164 -6.53 -22.14 -12.54
N GLU A 165 -5.25 -22.39 -12.80
CA GLU A 165 -4.22 -22.41 -11.76
C GLU A 165 -3.97 -21.02 -11.19
N GLN A 166 -3.88 -20.00 -12.05
CA GLN A 166 -3.75 -18.60 -11.62
C GLN A 166 -4.92 -18.17 -10.71
N GLU A 167 -6.15 -18.52 -11.09
CA GLU A 167 -7.35 -18.21 -10.29
C GLU A 167 -7.35 -18.92 -8.93
N ARG A 168 -6.85 -20.17 -8.88
CA ARG A 168 -6.68 -20.94 -7.64
C ARG A 168 -5.62 -20.32 -6.72
N ILE A 169 -4.49 -19.89 -7.27
CA ILE A 169 -3.42 -19.20 -6.53
C ILE A 169 -3.95 -17.88 -5.95
N VAL A 170 -4.68 -17.10 -6.73
CA VAL A 170 -5.27 -15.83 -6.25
C VAL A 170 -6.40 -16.08 -5.25
N GLY A 171 -7.23 -17.10 -5.46
CA GLY A 171 -8.46 -17.34 -4.70
C GLY A 171 -9.68 -16.58 -5.23
N ARG A 172 -9.62 -16.10 -6.48
CA ARG A 172 -10.71 -15.43 -7.21
C ARG A 172 -10.57 -15.70 -8.70
N ARG A 173 -11.67 -15.56 -9.44
CA ARG A 173 -11.69 -15.62 -10.90
C ARG A 173 -11.08 -14.35 -11.50
N ARG A 174 -10.58 -14.41 -12.74
CA ARG A 174 -10.00 -13.24 -13.44
C ARG A 174 -10.99 -12.09 -13.63
N ASP A 175 -12.27 -12.43 -13.75
CA ASP A 175 -13.38 -11.49 -13.88
C ASP A 175 -13.81 -10.88 -12.53
N GLY A 176 -13.21 -11.31 -11.43
CA GLY A 176 -13.46 -10.82 -10.09
C GLY A 176 -14.42 -11.68 -9.27
N ARG A 177 -15.20 -12.60 -9.86
CA ARG A 177 -16.10 -13.46 -9.08
C ARG A 177 -15.33 -14.39 -8.15
N TRP A 178 -16.01 -14.90 -7.14
CA TRP A 178 -15.43 -15.92 -6.27
C TRP A 178 -15.33 -17.28 -6.96
N LEU A 179 -14.39 -18.10 -6.51
CA LEU A 179 -14.17 -19.43 -7.08
C LEU A 179 -15.39 -20.35 -6.93
N ASP A 180 -16.15 -20.19 -5.84
CA ASP A 180 -17.41 -20.89 -5.57
C ASP A 180 -18.61 -20.37 -6.38
N GLY A 181 -18.41 -19.34 -7.22
CA GLY A 181 -19.44 -18.74 -8.05
C GLY A 181 -20.17 -17.56 -7.40
N THR A 182 -19.90 -17.26 -6.12
CA THR A 182 -20.46 -16.07 -5.45
C THR A 182 -20.14 -14.80 -6.25
N PRO A 183 -21.11 -13.87 -6.42
CA PRO A 183 -20.88 -12.59 -7.08
C PRO A 183 -19.77 -11.77 -6.41
N THR A 184 -19.14 -10.91 -7.19
CA THR A 184 -17.96 -10.12 -6.81
C THR A 184 -18.19 -9.25 -5.57
N GLU A 185 -19.40 -8.69 -5.48
CA GLU A 185 -19.93 -7.77 -4.47
C GLU A 185 -20.37 -8.46 -3.18
N GLU A 186 -20.61 -9.77 -3.26
CA GLU A 186 -21.05 -10.57 -2.13
C GLU A 186 -19.87 -11.16 -1.35
N ARG A 187 -20.14 -11.60 -0.11
CA ARG A 187 -19.15 -12.21 0.77
C ARG A 187 -19.37 -13.72 0.77
N PRO A 188 -18.42 -14.53 0.27
CA PRO A 188 -18.55 -15.98 0.29
C PRO A 188 -18.36 -16.45 1.72
N ASN A 189 -19.02 -17.55 2.05
CA ASN A 189 -18.82 -18.22 3.33
C ASN A 189 -17.59 -19.14 3.26
N ILE A 190 -16.39 -18.55 3.32
CA ILE A 190 -15.12 -19.29 3.30
C ILE A 190 -15.06 -20.35 4.43
N ALA A 191 -15.72 -20.10 5.56
CA ALA A 191 -15.77 -21.03 6.68
C ALA A 191 -16.57 -22.31 6.37
N ALA A 192 -17.51 -22.26 5.41
CA ALA A 192 -18.23 -23.43 4.92
C ALA A 192 -17.37 -24.33 4.00
N ASP A 193 -16.18 -23.88 3.58
CA ASP A 193 -15.20 -24.67 2.82
C ASP A 193 -13.93 -24.94 3.66
N PRO A 194 -14.02 -25.70 4.78
CA PRO A 194 -12.90 -25.91 5.69
C PRO A 194 -11.75 -26.71 5.07
N LYS A 195 -12.01 -27.45 3.99
CA LYS A 195 -11.01 -28.26 3.28
C LYS A 195 -10.41 -27.55 2.06
N GLY A 196 -10.85 -26.32 1.75
CA GLY A 196 -10.33 -25.55 0.61
C GLY A 196 -10.63 -26.17 -0.75
N ARG A 197 -11.78 -26.84 -0.90
CA ARG A 197 -12.19 -27.48 -2.15
C ARG A 197 -12.52 -26.45 -3.22
N ALA A 198 -13.20 -25.37 -2.84
CA ALA A 198 -13.57 -24.30 -3.76
C ALA A 198 -12.50 -23.20 -3.77
N THR A 199 -12.10 -22.72 -2.59
CA THR A 199 -11.04 -21.70 -2.46
C THR A 199 -9.84 -22.32 -1.74
N PRO A 200 -8.70 -22.57 -2.42
CA PRO A 200 -7.55 -23.24 -1.81
C PRO A 200 -7.10 -22.61 -0.50
N LEU A 201 -6.68 -23.44 0.45
CA LEU A 201 -6.28 -23.01 1.80
C LEU A 201 -5.10 -22.02 1.77
N ASP A 202 -4.23 -22.16 0.78
CA ASP A 202 -3.02 -21.38 0.52
C ASP A 202 -3.21 -20.27 -0.53
N SER A 203 -4.45 -20.02 -0.95
CA SER A 203 -4.75 -18.94 -1.90
C SER A 203 -4.60 -17.56 -1.25
N HIS A 204 -4.06 -16.62 -2.02
CA HIS A 204 -3.71 -15.27 -1.55
C HIS A 204 -4.87 -14.57 -0.85
N VAL A 205 -6.03 -14.52 -1.51
CA VAL A 205 -7.22 -13.85 -0.99
C VAL A 205 -7.66 -14.50 0.33
N ARG A 206 -7.65 -15.83 0.44
CA ARG A 206 -8.09 -16.55 1.65
C ARG A 206 -7.17 -16.29 2.84
N LEU A 207 -5.86 -16.36 2.63
CA LEU A 207 -4.86 -16.08 3.67
C LEU A 207 -4.86 -14.61 4.11
N ALA A 208 -4.97 -13.68 3.15
CA ALA A 208 -5.00 -12.25 3.46
C ALA A 208 -6.16 -11.87 4.38
N ALA A 209 -7.36 -12.41 4.10
CA ALA A 209 -8.61 -12.13 4.81
C ALA A 209 -9.41 -13.42 5.06
N PRO A 210 -9.04 -14.22 6.08
CA PRO A 210 -9.69 -15.51 6.34
C PRO A 210 -11.13 -15.37 6.84
N ASP A 211 -11.43 -14.31 7.61
CA ASP A 211 -12.79 -13.94 8.01
C ASP A 211 -13.24 -12.66 7.28
N ARG A 212 -14.21 -12.80 6.37
CA ARG A 212 -14.76 -11.66 5.60
C ARG A 212 -15.69 -10.77 6.39
N ARG A 213 -16.15 -11.21 7.57
CA ARG A 213 -16.95 -10.36 8.47
C ARG A 213 -16.07 -9.38 9.22
N ASN A 214 -14.82 -9.78 9.48
CA ASN A 214 -13.80 -8.99 10.15
C ASN A 214 -12.58 -8.81 9.22
N PRO A 215 -12.74 -8.06 8.11
CA PRO A 215 -11.65 -7.88 7.15
C PRO A 215 -10.45 -7.18 7.81
N PRO A 216 -9.22 -7.40 7.31
CA PRO A 216 -8.04 -6.75 7.84
C PRO A 216 -8.20 -5.22 7.86
N PRO A 217 -7.69 -4.54 8.91
CA PRO A 217 -7.84 -3.09 9.08
C PRO A 217 -6.84 -2.32 8.21
N ILE A 218 -6.78 -2.62 6.91
CA ILE A 218 -5.95 -1.95 5.92
C ILE A 218 -6.81 -1.42 4.77
N VAL A 219 -6.35 -0.34 4.15
CA VAL A 219 -6.89 0.21 2.90
C VAL A 219 -5.76 0.24 1.88
N ARG A 220 -5.89 -0.48 0.78
CA ARG A 220 -4.84 -0.62 -0.24
C ARG A 220 -5.02 0.39 -1.36
N ARG A 221 -3.94 1.03 -1.81
CA ARG A 221 -3.90 1.97 -2.94
C ARG A 221 -2.62 1.77 -3.74
N SER A 222 -2.47 0.56 -4.26
CA SER A 222 -1.27 0.13 -4.99
C SER A 222 -1.22 0.66 -6.42
N TYR A 223 -0.02 0.66 -6.99
CA TYR A 223 0.28 1.04 -8.36
C TYR A 223 1.12 -0.05 -9.01
N SER A 224 0.86 -0.39 -10.26
CA SER A 224 1.77 -1.20 -11.06
C SER A 224 3.00 -0.37 -11.42
N TYR A 225 4.15 -1.00 -11.61
CA TYR A 225 5.33 -0.36 -12.19
C TYR A 225 5.91 -1.24 -13.31
N ASP A 226 6.59 -0.60 -14.24
CA ASP A 226 7.34 -1.25 -15.32
C ASP A 226 8.60 -0.42 -15.59
N ARG A 227 9.78 -1.05 -15.44
CA ARG A 227 11.10 -0.46 -15.69
C ARG A 227 11.78 -1.05 -16.92
N GLY A 228 11.09 -1.92 -17.67
CA GLY A 228 11.63 -2.70 -18.77
C GLY A 228 12.44 -3.93 -18.33
N ASN A 229 12.87 -4.74 -19.29
CA ASN A 229 13.72 -5.93 -19.09
C ASN A 229 13.18 -6.93 -18.04
N GLY A 230 11.86 -7.05 -17.91
CA GLY A 230 11.21 -7.93 -16.94
C GLY A 230 11.29 -7.45 -15.49
N ASP A 231 11.65 -6.19 -15.23
CA ASP A 231 11.45 -5.53 -13.93
C ASP A 231 10.09 -4.82 -13.92
N THR A 232 9.05 -5.64 -13.78
CA THR A 232 7.65 -5.22 -13.70
C THR A 232 7.06 -5.77 -12.42
N GLY A 233 6.14 -5.03 -11.81
CA GLY A 233 5.54 -5.48 -10.57
C GLY A 233 4.56 -4.50 -9.95
N LEU A 234 4.46 -4.54 -8.63
CA LEU A 234 3.54 -3.75 -7.85
C LEU A 234 4.30 -2.91 -6.82
N ILE A 235 4.05 -1.60 -6.86
CA ILE A 235 4.25 -0.70 -5.72
C ILE A 235 3.05 -0.90 -4.82
N PHE A 236 3.11 -1.92 -3.96
CA PHE A 236 2.08 -2.14 -2.97
C PHE A 236 2.11 -0.99 -1.97
N SER A 237 0.95 -0.35 -1.80
CA SER A 237 0.77 0.74 -0.85
C SER A 237 -0.49 0.49 -0.04
N CYS A 238 -0.40 0.56 1.28
CA CYS A 238 -1.58 0.46 2.14
C CYS A 238 -1.50 1.39 3.34
N PHE A 239 -2.68 1.75 3.83
CA PHE A 239 -2.93 2.67 4.94
C PHE A 239 -3.66 1.94 6.06
N GLN A 240 -3.26 2.21 7.31
CA GLN A 240 -3.83 1.62 8.52
C GLN A 240 -3.59 2.51 9.73
N ARG A 241 -4.34 2.28 10.80
CA ARG A 241 -4.11 2.93 12.11
C ARG A 241 -3.10 2.23 13.02
N ASP A 242 -2.74 0.98 12.73
CA ASP A 242 -1.81 0.16 13.53
C ASP A 242 -1.09 -0.83 12.60
N LEU A 243 0.24 -0.70 12.48
CA LEU A 243 1.06 -1.54 11.59
C LEU A 243 1.01 -3.03 11.96
N ALA A 244 1.00 -3.34 13.26
CA ALA A 244 1.02 -4.71 13.77
C ALA A 244 -0.31 -5.42 13.48
N LYS A 245 -1.43 -4.73 13.70
CA LYS A 245 -2.77 -5.27 13.43
C LYS A 245 -3.16 -5.26 11.95
N GLY A 246 -2.57 -4.35 11.17
CA GLY A 246 -2.79 -4.20 9.75
C GLY A 246 -1.84 -5.07 8.92
N PHE A 247 -0.91 -4.42 8.23
CA PHE A 247 -0.01 -5.02 7.26
C PHE A 247 0.80 -6.19 7.83
N GLU A 248 1.38 -6.07 9.03
CA GLU A 248 2.25 -7.13 9.56
C GLU A 248 1.45 -8.41 9.84
N ALA A 249 0.25 -8.29 10.41
CA ALA A 249 -0.63 -9.44 10.62
C ALA A 249 -1.08 -10.07 9.29
N VAL A 250 -1.34 -9.27 8.25
CA VAL A 250 -1.67 -9.77 6.91
C VAL A 250 -0.47 -10.49 6.30
N GLN A 251 0.69 -9.85 6.27
CA GLN A 251 1.92 -10.40 5.70
C GLN A 251 2.32 -11.70 6.39
N LYS A 252 2.18 -11.79 7.71
CA LYS A 252 2.40 -13.03 8.47
C LYS A 252 1.45 -14.16 8.05
N ARG A 253 0.19 -13.85 7.76
CA ARG A 253 -0.76 -14.87 7.26
C ARG A 253 -0.44 -15.33 5.83
N LEU A 254 0.19 -14.47 5.03
CA LEU A 254 0.62 -14.79 3.67
C LEU A 254 1.90 -15.64 3.64
N GLU A 255 2.53 -15.93 4.77
CA GLU A 255 3.64 -16.88 4.83
C GLU A 255 3.20 -18.26 4.29
N GLY A 256 3.90 -18.75 3.28
CA GLY A 256 3.60 -20.03 2.63
C GLY A 256 2.48 -19.98 1.58
N GLU A 257 2.03 -18.79 1.17
CA GLU A 257 1.03 -18.67 0.11
C GLU A 257 1.52 -19.24 -1.24
N ALA A 258 0.60 -19.77 -2.05
CA ALA A 258 0.91 -20.31 -3.36
C ALA A 258 1.49 -19.26 -4.34
N MET A 259 1.17 -17.98 -4.12
CA MET A 259 1.64 -16.86 -4.95
C MET A 259 3.11 -16.53 -4.71
N ALA A 260 3.70 -16.95 -3.59
CA ALA A 260 5.04 -16.53 -3.17
C ALA A 260 6.12 -16.84 -4.22
N LYS A 261 5.98 -17.92 -5.00
CA LYS A 261 6.93 -18.30 -6.07
C LYS A 261 6.99 -17.31 -7.24
N TYR A 262 6.03 -16.38 -7.36
CA TYR A 262 6.01 -15.36 -8.41
C TYR A 262 6.32 -13.95 -7.90
N LEU A 263 6.59 -13.80 -6.61
CA LEU A 263 6.76 -12.51 -5.96
C LEU A 263 8.15 -12.38 -5.38
N LEU A 264 8.77 -11.22 -5.58
CA LEU A 264 10.02 -10.88 -4.91
C LEU A 264 9.94 -9.44 -4.40
N THR A 265 9.89 -9.27 -3.08
CA THR A 265 9.95 -7.91 -2.50
C THR A 265 11.40 -7.44 -2.44
N THR A 266 11.67 -6.31 -3.09
CA THR A 266 13.03 -5.75 -3.23
C THR A 266 13.24 -4.44 -2.49
N GLY A 267 12.18 -3.81 -1.97
CA GLY A 267 12.32 -2.55 -1.25
C GLY A 267 11.01 -2.00 -0.69
N GLY A 268 11.04 -0.72 -0.31
CA GLY A 268 9.93 -0.02 0.33
C GLY A 268 10.20 0.35 1.79
N GLY A 269 9.16 0.58 2.59
CA GLY A 269 9.33 1.01 3.97
C GLY A 269 8.03 1.39 4.65
N TYR A 270 8.14 1.67 5.96
CA TYR A 270 7.04 2.16 6.78
C TYR A 270 7.19 3.67 6.99
N PHE A 271 6.08 4.36 6.83
CA PHE A 271 5.98 5.81 6.96
C PHE A 271 4.70 6.17 7.72
N PHE A 272 4.70 7.34 8.34
CA PHE A 272 3.51 7.91 8.96
C PHE A 272 3.07 9.14 8.18
N VAL A 273 1.87 9.10 7.60
CA VAL A 273 1.25 10.25 6.94
C VAL A 273 0.58 11.11 8.01
N PRO A 274 1.05 12.36 8.24
CA PRO A 274 0.48 13.25 9.25
C PRO A 274 -0.98 13.61 8.95
N PRO A 275 -1.74 14.10 9.96
CA PRO A 275 -3.07 14.64 9.71
C PRO A 275 -3.03 15.86 8.78
N PRO A 276 -4.17 16.22 8.16
CA PRO A 276 -4.29 17.42 7.35
C PRO A 276 -3.89 18.70 8.11
N GLY A 277 -3.37 19.67 7.38
CA GLY A 277 -2.91 20.95 7.93
C GLY A 277 -1.46 20.91 8.44
N ASP A 278 -1.02 22.05 8.98
CA ASP A 278 0.40 22.27 9.35
C ASP A 278 0.65 22.11 10.87
N GLY A 279 -0.37 21.83 11.69
CA GLY A 279 -0.22 21.79 13.16
C GLY A 279 0.78 20.75 13.68
N TRP A 280 0.92 19.62 12.98
CA TRP A 280 1.93 18.61 13.31
C TRP A 280 3.36 19.09 13.06
N VAL A 281 3.56 20.06 12.16
CA VAL A 281 4.87 20.63 11.86
C VAL A 281 5.35 21.43 13.05
N ASP A 282 4.49 22.24 13.63
CA ASP A 282 4.84 23.07 14.78
C ASP A 282 5.07 22.19 16.03
N ALA A 283 4.36 21.05 16.15
CA ALA A 283 4.59 20.07 17.22
C ALA A 283 5.94 19.32 17.09
N LEU A 284 6.39 19.01 15.88
CA LEU A 284 7.62 18.24 15.64
C LEU A 284 8.85 19.13 15.43
N PHE A 285 8.67 20.30 14.84
CA PHE A 285 9.72 21.24 14.45
C PHE A 285 9.39 22.64 14.96
N PRO A 286 9.34 22.84 16.30
CA PRO A 286 9.18 24.17 16.86
C PRO A 286 10.33 25.06 16.38
N SER A 287 9.99 26.31 16.08
CA SER A 287 10.89 27.32 15.51
C SER A 287 12.13 27.58 16.35
#